data_AF-A3DLY3-F1
#
_entry.id   AF-A3DLY3-F1
#
_cell.length_a   1.000
_cell.length_b   1.000
_cell.length_c   1.000
_cell.angle_alpha   90.00
_cell.angle_beta   90.00
_cell.angle_gamma   90.00
#
_symmetry.space_group_name_H-M   'P 1'
#
loop_
_entity.id
_entity.type
_entity.pdbx_description
1 polymer ?
#
loop_
_entity_poly.entity_id
_entity_poly.type
_entity_poly.pdbx_seq_one_letter_code
_entity_poly.pdbx_strand_id
1 'polypeptide(L)'
;MPRCPYYLNGLCYSPKTIEKYGSPSSEPVNLGYCLSDNYNECSYYTIKSSEELYKYMGIEESTNIYLPIHIIPCNYNSECPFFEVKQIEENVCVSRCTYLDKYITRSSVEKCIKYWDKCPFYKMASEQVAHSLSKH
;
A
#
# COMPACT_ATOMS: atom_id res chain seq x y z
N MET A 1 25.13 -4.09 -17.21
CA MET A 1 25.29 -2.74 -16.63
C MET A 1 24.57 -2.76 -15.29
N PRO A 2 25.27 -2.58 -14.16
CA PRO A 2 24.64 -2.29 -12.88
C PRO A 2 23.64 -1.14 -13.08
N ARG A 3 22.43 -1.32 -12.57
CA ARG A 3 21.41 -0.28 -12.49
C ARG A 3 20.87 -0.30 -11.08
N CYS A 4 20.42 0.86 -10.60
CA CYS A 4 19.80 0.95 -9.28
C CYS A 4 18.65 -0.08 -9.20
N PRO A 5 18.66 -0.99 -8.22
CA PRO A 5 17.63 -2.03 -8.11
C PRO A 5 16.24 -1.44 -7.83
N TYR A 6 16.18 -0.24 -7.27
CA TYR A 6 14.93 0.45 -6.95
C TYR A 6 14.36 1.27 -8.12
N TYR A 7 15.08 1.40 -9.24
CA TYR A 7 14.62 2.17 -10.39
C TYR A 7 13.90 1.28 -11.39
N LEU A 8 12.61 1.53 -11.58
CA LEU A 8 11.79 0.80 -12.54
C LEU A 8 10.79 1.75 -13.20
N ASN A 9 10.73 1.75 -14.53
CA ASN A 9 9.77 2.50 -15.34
C ASN A 9 9.64 3.99 -14.97
N GLY A 10 10.75 4.66 -14.66
CA GLY A 10 10.74 6.09 -14.32
C GLY A 10 10.36 6.40 -12.88
N LEU A 11 10.16 5.39 -12.04
CA LEU A 11 9.83 5.54 -10.62
C LEU A 11 10.93 4.94 -9.74
N CYS A 12 11.09 5.51 -8.55
CA CYS A 12 11.90 4.96 -7.48
C CYS A 12 11.00 4.19 -6.50
N TYR A 13 11.36 2.95 -6.24
CA TYR A 13 10.69 2.02 -5.32
C TYR A 13 11.47 1.86 -4.01
N SER A 14 12.42 2.74 -3.72
CA SER A 14 13.23 2.58 -2.51
C SER A 14 12.40 2.80 -1.24
N PRO A 15 12.73 2.14 -0.11
CA PRO A 15 12.04 2.33 1.16
C PRO A 15 11.91 3.80 1.55
N LYS A 16 13.02 4.56 1.47
CA LYS A 16 13.03 6.01 1.73
C LYS A 16 12.08 6.81 0.84
N THR A 17 11.86 6.37 -0.40
CA THR A 17 10.90 7.02 -1.30
C THR A 17 9.48 6.76 -0.81
N ILE A 18 9.18 5.51 -0.47
CA ILE A 18 7.87 5.10 0.02
C ILE A 18 7.58 5.77 1.38
N GLU A 19 8.54 5.82 2.29
CA GLU A 19 8.43 6.53 3.57
C GLU A 19 8.11 8.01 3.38
N LYS A 20 8.81 8.67 2.46
CA LYS A 20 8.67 10.12 2.23
C LYS A 20 7.41 10.50 1.45
N TYR A 21 7.05 9.73 0.43
CA TYR A 21 6.00 10.07 -0.53
C TYR A 21 4.74 9.20 -0.41
N GLY A 22 4.77 8.16 0.43
CA GLY A 22 3.67 7.22 0.62
C GLY A 22 3.42 6.26 -0.55
N SER A 23 4.23 6.33 -1.61
CA SER A 23 4.19 5.44 -2.78
C SER A 23 5.48 5.58 -3.59
N PRO A 24 5.78 4.66 -4.53
CA PRO A 24 6.83 4.88 -5.52
C PRO A 24 6.64 6.22 -6.22
N SER A 25 7.74 6.92 -6.47
CA SER A 25 7.71 8.30 -6.93
C SER A 25 8.83 8.57 -7.94
N SER A 26 8.56 9.44 -8.90
CA SER A 26 9.57 9.99 -9.81
C SER A 26 10.37 11.14 -9.19
N GLU A 27 9.87 11.74 -8.10
CA GLU A 27 10.52 12.89 -7.43
C GLU A 27 11.99 12.66 -7.04
N PRO A 28 12.39 11.51 -6.46
CA PRO A 28 13.79 11.25 -6.14
C PRO A 28 14.61 10.68 -7.31
N VAL A 29 14.01 10.49 -8.48
CA VAL A 29 14.69 9.85 -9.61
C VAL A 29 15.73 10.81 -10.19
N ASN A 30 16.98 10.38 -10.14
CA ASN A 30 18.09 11.02 -10.82
C ASN A 30 18.75 9.99 -11.74
N LEU A 31 18.59 10.14 -13.05
CA LEU A 31 19.10 9.19 -14.04
C LEU A 31 20.63 9.04 -13.98
N GLY A 32 21.34 10.08 -13.55
CA GLY A 32 22.79 10.06 -13.33
C GLY A 32 23.21 9.08 -12.23
N TYR A 33 22.35 8.81 -11.26
CA TYR A 33 22.55 7.74 -10.27
C TYR A 33 21.85 6.44 -10.69
N CYS A 34 20.57 6.50 -11.08
CA CYS A 34 19.73 5.33 -11.32
C CYS A 34 20.25 4.38 -12.40
N LEU A 35 20.89 4.93 -13.44
CA LEU A 35 21.40 4.17 -14.60
C LEU A 35 22.92 3.97 -14.58
N SER A 36 23.57 4.34 -13.49
CA SER A 36 25.02 4.33 -13.32
C SER A 36 25.48 3.26 -12.34
N ASP A 37 26.78 3.03 -12.27
CA ASP A 37 27.40 2.12 -11.30
C ASP A 37 27.49 2.74 -9.89
N ASN A 38 27.35 4.06 -9.75
CA ASN A 38 27.36 4.76 -8.47
C ASN A 38 25.96 5.00 -7.89
N TYR A 39 24.97 4.18 -8.28
CA TYR A 39 23.60 4.26 -7.76
C TYR A 39 23.52 4.18 -6.23
N ASN A 40 24.51 3.55 -5.58
CA ASN A 40 24.61 3.37 -4.14
C ASN A 40 24.95 4.66 -3.39
N GLU A 41 25.43 5.70 -4.07
CA GLU A 41 25.67 7.03 -3.49
C GLU A 41 24.39 7.88 -3.41
N CYS A 42 23.31 7.44 -4.04
CA CYS A 42 22.03 8.14 -3.98
C CYS A 42 21.49 8.17 -2.55
N SER A 43 21.03 9.34 -2.08
CA SER A 43 20.48 9.51 -0.74
C SER A 43 19.24 8.65 -0.45
N TYR A 44 18.54 8.22 -1.50
CA TYR A 44 17.39 7.32 -1.44
C TYR A 44 17.76 5.84 -1.54
N TYR A 45 19.03 5.51 -1.80
CA TYR A 45 19.50 4.13 -1.79
C TYR A 45 19.62 3.63 -0.34
N THR A 46 19.27 2.36 -0.15
CA THR A 46 19.45 1.63 1.11
C THR A 46 19.96 0.23 0.78
N ILE A 47 20.84 -0.30 1.63
CA ILE A 47 21.30 -1.68 1.50
C ILE A 47 20.21 -2.59 2.06
N LYS A 48 19.60 -3.40 1.20
CA LYS A 48 18.58 -4.39 1.54
C LYS A 48 18.86 -5.68 0.77
N SER A 49 18.43 -6.81 1.31
CA SER A 49 18.57 -8.09 0.61
C SER A 49 17.72 -8.09 -0.68
N SER A 50 18.04 -8.98 -1.62
CA SER A 50 17.22 -9.17 -2.83
C SER A 50 15.77 -9.57 -2.50
N GLU A 51 15.56 -10.28 -1.40
CA GLU A 51 14.25 -10.72 -0.91
C GLU A 51 13.42 -9.53 -0.40
N GLU A 52 14.04 -8.66 0.42
CA GLU A 52 13.41 -7.39 0.86
C GLU A 52 13.12 -6.45 -0.32
N LEU A 53 13.98 -6.43 -1.35
CA LEU A 53 13.76 -5.66 -2.57
C LEU A 53 12.49 -6.11 -3.31
N TYR A 54 12.32 -7.42 -3.51
CA TYR A 54 11.14 -7.97 -4.18
C TYR A 54 9.85 -7.63 -3.43
N LYS A 55 9.88 -7.59 -2.09
CA LYS A 55 8.75 -7.13 -1.28
C LYS A 55 8.33 -5.68 -1.62
N TYR A 56 9.26 -4.73 -1.67
CA TYR A 56 8.95 -3.33 -2.01
C TYR A 56 8.53 -3.14 -3.47
N MET A 57 9.07 -3.97 -4.38
CA MET A 57 8.64 -4.03 -5.77
C MET A 57 7.31 -4.78 -5.94
N GLY A 58 6.80 -5.43 -4.88
CA GLY A 58 5.55 -6.19 -4.85
C GLY A 58 5.60 -7.50 -5.64
N ILE A 59 6.76 -8.15 -5.67
CA ILE A 59 7.07 -9.38 -6.42
C ILE A 59 7.01 -10.64 -5.53
N GLU A 60 6.96 -10.53 -4.20
CA GLU A 60 6.77 -11.70 -3.33
C GLU A 60 5.34 -12.27 -3.35
N GLU A 61 5.24 -13.58 -3.57
CA GLU A 61 4.02 -14.38 -3.72
C GLU A 61 3.16 -14.58 -2.45
N SER A 62 3.41 -13.85 -1.35
CA SER A 62 2.60 -14.03 -0.14
C SER A 62 1.52 -12.96 0.01
N THR A 63 0.28 -13.36 -0.31
CA THR A 63 -0.99 -12.76 0.13
C THR A 63 -1.33 -11.35 -0.38
N ASN A 64 -1.94 -11.20 -1.57
CA ASN A 64 -2.84 -10.10 -1.99
C ASN A 64 -2.40 -8.62 -1.74
N ILE A 65 -1.16 -8.34 -1.31
CA ILE A 65 -0.68 -7.01 -0.93
C ILE A 65 0.42 -6.60 -1.90
N TYR A 66 0.03 -5.78 -2.87
CA TYR A 66 0.98 -5.04 -3.70
C TYR A 66 1.31 -3.71 -3.03
N LEU A 67 2.42 -3.64 -2.27
CA LEU A 67 2.77 -2.49 -1.43
C LEU A 67 2.64 -1.12 -2.13
N PRO A 68 3.07 -0.94 -3.39
CA PRO A 68 2.97 0.36 -4.08
C PRO A 68 1.58 0.98 -4.10
N ILE A 69 0.52 0.17 -4.08
CA ILE A 69 -0.86 0.66 -4.09
C ILE A 69 -1.61 0.39 -2.78
N HIS A 70 -1.07 -0.42 -1.87
CA HIS A 70 -1.73 -0.82 -0.62
C HIS A 70 -1.18 -0.12 0.63
N ILE A 71 0.02 0.47 0.56
CA ILE A 71 0.58 1.24 1.67
C ILE A 71 -0.28 2.47 1.95
N ILE A 72 -0.58 2.69 3.22
CA ILE A 72 -1.29 3.85 3.75
C ILE A 72 -0.62 4.36 5.03
N PRO A 73 -0.84 5.64 5.40
CA PRO A 73 -0.45 6.14 6.71
C PRO A 73 -1.14 5.36 7.84
N CYS A 74 -0.37 4.99 8.87
CA CYS A 74 -0.88 4.21 10.01
C CYS A 74 -1.96 4.93 10.85
N ASN A 75 -2.08 6.26 10.72
CA ASN A 75 -3.10 7.06 11.39
C ASN A 75 -4.42 7.16 10.61
N TYR A 76 -4.54 6.52 9.45
CA TYR A 76 -5.79 6.49 8.70
C TYR A 76 -6.85 5.73 9.50
N ASN A 77 -8.06 6.29 9.54
CA ASN A 77 -9.20 5.70 10.22
C ASN A 77 -10.48 5.99 9.42
N SER A 78 -11.46 5.10 9.50
CA SER A 78 -12.78 5.24 8.87
C SER A 78 -13.86 4.88 9.87
N GLU A 79 -15.00 5.57 9.81
CA GLU A 79 -16.21 5.21 10.57
C GLU A 79 -16.88 3.92 10.04
N CYS A 80 -16.42 3.41 8.89
CA CYS A 80 -16.88 2.13 8.36
C CYS A 80 -16.60 0.98 9.34
N PRO A 81 -17.60 0.18 9.75
CA PRO A 81 -17.40 -0.94 10.68
C PRO A 81 -16.58 -2.09 10.09
N PHE A 82 -16.35 -2.08 8.77
CA PHE A 82 -15.59 -3.10 8.05
C PHE A 82 -14.17 -2.67 7.72
N PHE A 83 -13.74 -1.48 8.15
CA PHE A 83 -12.41 -0.97 7.88
C PHE A 83 -11.43 -1.33 8.99
N GLU A 84 -10.30 -1.92 8.62
CA GLU A 84 -9.23 -2.30 9.55
C GLU A 84 -7.88 -1.82 9.01
N VAL A 85 -7.05 -1.24 9.86
CA VAL A 85 -5.64 -0.96 9.55
C VAL A 85 -4.75 -2.01 10.19
N LYS A 86 -3.83 -2.57 9.42
CA LYS A 86 -2.83 -3.53 9.88
C LYS A 86 -1.44 -2.98 9.64
N GLN A 87 -0.63 -3.02 10.69
CA GLN A 87 0.80 -2.76 10.59
C GLN A 87 1.51 -4.05 10.16
N ILE A 88 2.30 -3.97 9.10
CA ILE A 88 3.04 -5.13 8.53
C ILE A 88 4.55 -5.02 8.74
N GLU A 89 5.06 -3.80 8.94
CA GLU A 89 6.45 -3.51 9.35
C GLU A 89 6.47 -2.25 10.22
N GLU A 90 7.63 -1.89 10.75
CA GLU A 90 7.83 -0.63 11.48
C GLU A 90 7.42 0.55 10.57
N ASN A 91 6.38 1.30 10.99
CA ASN A 91 5.78 2.41 10.24
C ASN A 91 5.17 2.08 8.86
N VAL A 92 5.00 0.81 8.50
CA VAL A 92 4.32 0.41 7.24
C VAL A 92 2.97 -0.21 7.56
N CYS A 93 1.91 0.49 7.13
CA CYS A 93 0.53 0.04 7.33
C CYS A 93 -0.21 -0.19 6.01
N VAL A 94 -1.12 -1.17 6.04
CA VAL A 94 -2.06 -1.50 4.97
C VAL A 94 -3.47 -1.55 5.55
N SER A 95 -4.48 -1.36 4.72
CA SER A 95 -5.88 -1.52 5.15
C SER A 95 -6.54 -2.76 4.56
N ARG A 96 -7.49 -3.30 5.32
CA ARG A 96 -8.35 -4.41 4.91
C ARG A 96 -9.82 -3.98 5.01
N CYS A 97 -10.63 -4.44 4.06
CA CYS A 97 -12.07 -4.50 4.21
C CYS A 97 -12.46 -5.89 4.71
N THR A 98 -12.95 -5.99 5.95
CA THR A 98 -13.26 -7.28 6.58
C THR A 98 -14.46 -7.97 5.94
N TYR A 99 -15.44 -7.22 5.42
CA TYR A 99 -16.57 -7.78 4.67
C TYR A 99 -16.14 -8.46 3.35
N LEU A 100 -15.18 -7.86 2.64
CA LEU A 100 -14.63 -8.42 1.39
C LEU A 100 -13.50 -9.43 1.62
N ASP A 101 -13.05 -9.57 2.85
CA ASP A 101 -11.88 -10.36 3.25
C ASP A 101 -10.56 -9.98 2.54
N LYS A 102 -10.46 -8.74 2.02
CA LYS A 102 -9.37 -8.30 1.12
C LYS A 102 -8.68 -7.03 1.58
N TYR A 103 -7.38 -6.96 1.29
CA TYR A 103 -6.64 -5.70 1.34
C TYR A 103 -7.15 -4.78 0.24
N ILE A 104 -7.31 -3.50 0.58
CA ILE A 104 -7.83 -2.50 -0.36
C ILE A 104 -6.76 -1.44 -0.64
N THR A 105 -6.75 -0.95 -1.87
CA THR A 105 -5.77 0.04 -2.31
C THR A 105 -5.94 1.36 -1.57
N ARG A 106 -4.87 2.18 -1.48
CA ARG A 106 -4.89 3.55 -0.95
C ARG A 106 -6.05 4.38 -1.50
N SER A 107 -6.29 4.30 -2.82
CA SER A 107 -7.41 5.01 -3.47
C SER A 107 -8.79 4.53 -3.00
N SER A 108 -8.91 3.24 -2.67
CA SER A 108 -10.12 2.68 -2.09
C SER A 108 -10.28 3.11 -0.63
N VAL A 109 -9.18 3.24 0.12
CA VAL A 109 -9.19 3.75 1.51
C VAL A 109 -9.70 5.18 1.57
N GLU A 110 -9.17 6.07 0.74
CA GLU A 110 -9.61 7.46 0.69
C GLU A 110 -11.12 7.56 0.41
N LYS A 111 -11.63 6.73 -0.50
CA LYS A 111 -13.06 6.63 -0.79
C LYS A 111 -13.83 6.04 0.39
N CYS A 112 -13.30 5.02 1.06
CA CYS A 112 -13.92 4.40 2.22
C CYS A 112 -14.06 5.43 3.35
N ILE A 113 -12.98 6.13 3.71
CA ILE A 113 -13.00 7.16 4.76
C ILE A 113 -14.06 8.23 4.48
N LYS A 114 -14.14 8.70 3.22
CA LYS A 114 -15.01 9.81 2.86
C LYS A 114 -16.47 9.43 2.60
N TYR A 115 -16.73 8.21 2.14
CA TYR A 115 -18.02 7.80 1.59
C TYR A 115 -18.46 6.39 2.05
N TRP A 116 -18.07 5.99 3.26
CA TRP A 116 -18.38 4.65 3.78
C TRP A 116 -19.88 4.36 3.84
N ASP A 117 -20.70 5.37 4.15
CA ASP A 117 -22.16 5.33 4.23
C ASP A 117 -22.82 5.02 2.87
N LYS A 118 -22.12 5.36 1.78
CA LYS A 118 -22.54 5.09 0.39
C LYS A 118 -21.92 3.83 -0.18
N CYS A 119 -21.06 3.15 0.57
CA CYS A 119 -20.41 1.93 0.13
C CYS A 119 -21.47 0.84 -0.13
N PRO A 120 -21.51 0.23 -1.33
CA PRO A 120 -22.48 -0.81 -1.64
C PRO A 120 -22.34 -2.01 -0.71
N PHE A 121 -21.10 -2.35 -0.33
CA PHE A 121 -20.82 -3.46 0.58
C PHE A 121 -21.34 -3.19 2.00
N TYR A 122 -21.27 -1.94 2.45
CA TYR A 122 -21.86 -1.56 3.73
C TYR A 122 -23.38 -1.75 3.72
N LYS A 123 -24.06 -1.23 2.68
CA LYS A 123 -25.51 -1.37 2.52
C LYS A 123 -25.95 -2.84 2.49
N MET A 124 -25.27 -3.66 1.70
CA MET A 124 -25.55 -5.09 1.61
C MET A 124 -25.42 -5.79 2.97
N ALA A 125 -24.38 -5.45 3.76
CA ALA A 125 -24.20 -6.02 5.08
C ALA A 125 -25.30 -5.56 6.07
N SER A 126 -25.67 -4.28 6.05
CA SER A 126 -26.75 -3.75 6.89
C SER A 126 -28.11 -4.37 6.57
N GLU A 127 -28.41 -4.62 5.30
CA GLU A 127 -29.65 -5.27 4.85
C GLU A 127 -29.72 -6.74 5.28
N GLN A 128 -28.60 -7.47 5.25
CA GLN A 128 -28.54 -8.85 5.75
C GLN A 128 -28.86 -8.94 7.24
N VAL A 129 -28.36 -7.98 8.05
CA VAL A 129 -28.66 -7.90 9.48
C VAL A 129 -30.12 -7.54 9.74
N ALA A 130 -30.70 -6.64 8.93
CA ALA A 130 -32.13 -6.33 9.04
C ALA A 130 -33.03 -7.53 8.70
N HIS A 131 -32.66 -8.33 7.69
CA HIS A 131 -33.44 -9.50 7.31
C HIS A 131 -33.37 -10.62 8.36
N SER A 132 -32.23 -10.83 9.02
CA SER A 132 -32.10 -11.81 10.10
C SER A 132 -32.88 -11.44 11.36
N LEU A 133 -33.04 -10.14 11.65
CA LEU A 133 -33.87 -9.65 12.77
C LEU A 133 -35.38 -9.74 12.49
N SER A 134 -35.81 -9.75 11.23
CA SER A 134 -37.23 -9.88 10.84
C SER A 134 -37.78 -11.31 10.87
N LYS A 135 -36.94 -12.31 11.14
CA LYS A 135 -37.32 -13.74 11.21
C LYS A 135 -37.56 -14.26 12.63
N HIS A 136 -37.63 -13.37 13.62
CA HIS A 136 -37.99 -13.69 15.00
C HIS A 136 -39.20 -12.87 15.46
#